data_AF-A0A8K1D6T0-F1
#
_entry.id   AF-A0A8K1D6T0-F1
#
_cell.length_a   1.000
_cell.length_b   1.000
_cell.length_c   1.000
_cell.angle_alpha   90.00
_cell.angle_beta   90.00
_cell.angle_gamma   90.00
#
_symmetry.space_group_name_H-M   'P 1'
#
loop_
_entity.id
_entity.type
_entity.pdbx_description
1 polymer ?
#
loop_
_entity_poly.entity_id
_entity_poly.type
_entity_poly.pdbx_seq_one_letter_code
_entity_poly.pdbx_strand_id
1 'polypeptide(L)'
;MENAHAKTAEECLAFFGVTENVGLSPEQVKRSLEKYGPNGKSIWELVVEQFEDLLVRILLLAACISFVSVPKMAKNGPKMAQKWSKSVTKIGPKL
;
A
#
# COMPACT_ATOMS: atom_id res chain seq x y z
N MET A 1 19.93 8.39 -23.89
CA MET A 1 19.72 9.08 -25.18
C MET A 1 18.73 10.20 -24.90
N GLU A 2 19.12 11.45 -25.07
CA GLU A 2 18.18 12.57 -24.96
C GLU A 2 17.46 12.80 -26.30
N ASN A 3 16.21 13.25 -26.26
CA ASN A 3 15.36 13.53 -27.44
C ASN A 3 15.15 12.34 -28.39
N ALA A 4 14.98 11.13 -27.86
CA ALA A 4 14.71 9.95 -28.69
C ALA A 4 13.47 10.09 -29.60
N HIS A 5 12.49 10.90 -29.21
CA HIS A 5 11.29 11.20 -30.01
C HIS A 5 11.56 11.97 -31.32
N ALA A 6 12.72 12.62 -31.43
CA ALA A 6 13.12 13.40 -32.60
C ALA A 6 14.10 12.63 -33.51
N LYS A 7 14.35 11.35 -33.25
CA LYS A 7 15.29 10.50 -34.01
C LYS A 7 14.56 9.35 -34.72
N THR A 8 15.13 8.85 -35.80
CA THR A 8 14.56 7.68 -36.49
C THR A 8 14.80 6.40 -35.70
N ALA A 9 14.07 5.34 -36.04
CA ALA A 9 14.23 4.04 -35.41
C ALA A 9 15.66 3.50 -35.62
N GLU A 10 16.24 3.68 -36.82
CA GLU A 10 17.61 3.23 -37.11
C GLU A 10 18.65 3.97 -36.26
N GLU A 11 18.48 5.28 -36.05
CA GLU A 11 19.37 6.08 -35.21
C GLU A 11 19.29 5.68 -33.74
N CYS A 12 18.10 5.30 -33.26
CA CYS A 12 17.91 4.76 -31.92
C CYS A 12 18.61 3.40 -31.77
N LEU A 13 18.40 2.49 -32.72
CA LEU A 13 19.03 1.16 -32.72
C LEU A 13 20.56 1.25 -32.79
N ALA A 14 21.08 2.15 -33.64
CA ALA A 14 22.51 2.42 -33.75
C ALA A 14 23.11 3.02 -32.47
N PHE A 15 22.40 3.94 -31.81
CA PHE A 15 22.86 4.54 -30.55
C PHE A 15 23.02 3.51 -29.43
N PHE A 16 22.12 2.52 -29.35
CA PHE A 16 22.21 1.44 -28.38
C PHE A 16 23.04 0.24 -28.86
N GLY A 17 23.46 0.23 -30.14
CA GLY A 17 24.22 -0.86 -30.74
C GLY A 17 23.44 -2.18 -30.72
N VAL A 18 22.13 -2.13 -31.01
CA VAL A 18 21.23 -3.29 -30.97
C VAL A 18 20.54 -3.49 -32.31
N THR A 19 20.20 -4.74 -32.60
CA THR A 19 19.33 -5.09 -33.74
C THR A 19 17.92 -5.33 -33.23
N GLU A 20 16.92 -4.89 -33.99
CA GLU A 20 15.50 -4.97 -33.60
C GLU A 20 15.05 -6.41 -33.27
N ASN A 21 15.59 -7.39 -33.99
CA ASN A 21 15.18 -8.79 -33.90
C ASN A 21 15.80 -9.56 -32.72
N VAL A 22 16.88 -9.05 -32.13
CA VAL A 22 17.67 -9.75 -31.11
C VAL A 22 17.70 -8.97 -29.79
N GLY A 23 17.65 -7.64 -29.85
CA GLY A 23 17.69 -6.78 -28.67
C GLY A 23 19.08 -6.68 -28.03
N LEU A 24 19.11 -6.39 -26.71
CA LEU A 24 20.32 -6.23 -25.91
C LEU A 24 20.88 -7.58 -25.45
N SER A 25 22.21 -7.74 -25.49
CA SER A 25 22.88 -8.88 -24.87
C SER A 25 22.80 -8.82 -23.33
N PRO A 26 22.90 -9.96 -22.61
CA PRO A 26 22.91 -9.98 -21.15
C PRO A 26 24.00 -9.08 -20.53
N GLU A 27 25.16 -8.97 -21.18
CA GLU A 27 26.26 -8.11 -20.76
C GLU A 27 25.95 -6.62 -20.99
N GLN A 28 25.26 -6.28 -22.08
CA GLN A 28 24.77 -4.92 -22.33
C GLN A 28 23.70 -4.52 -21.31
N VAL A 29 22.80 -5.44 -20.94
CA VAL A 29 21.80 -5.23 -19.88
C VAL A 29 22.48 -4.96 -18.55
N LYS A 30 23.47 -5.78 -18.16
CA LYS A 30 24.21 -5.58 -16.91
C LYS A 30 24.93 -4.21 -16.87
N ARG A 31 25.64 -3.86 -17.95
CA ARG A 31 26.31 -2.54 -18.07
C ARG A 31 25.33 -1.38 -18.04
N SER A 32 24.16 -1.51 -18.67
CA SER A 32 23.11 -0.48 -18.64
C SER A 32 22.49 -0.36 -17.25
N LEU A 33 22.28 -1.47 -16.54
CA LEU A 33 21.77 -1.47 -15.17
C LEU A 33 22.75 -0.81 -14.19
N GLU A 34 24.06 -1.06 -14.34
CA GLU A 34 25.11 -0.41 -13.55
C GLU A 34 25.21 1.09 -13.85
N LYS A 35 25.02 1.49 -15.12
CA LYS A 35 25.17 2.89 -15.56
C LYS A 35 23.94 3.76 -15.31
N TYR A 36 22.73 3.23 -15.50
CA TYR A 36 21.47 3.97 -15.44
C TYR A 36 20.64 3.64 -14.18
N GLY A 37 21.02 2.60 -13.46
CA GLY A 37 20.28 2.11 -12.30
C GLY A 37 19.07 1.24 -12.68
N PRO A 38 18.42 0.63 -11.68
CA PRO A 38 17.16 -0.07 -11.86
C PRO A 38 16.07 0.89 -12.37
N ASN A 39 15.30 0.45 -13.37
CA ASN A 39 14.19 1.25 -13.87
C ASN A 39 13.01 1.25 -12.89
N GLY A 40 12.74 2.41 -12.30
CA GLY A 40 11.52 2.72 -11.56
C GLY A 40 11.48 2.22 -10.11
N LYS A 41 10.63 2.86 -9.31
CA LYS A 41 10.28 2.38 -7.97
C LYS A 41 9.50 1.07 -8.10
N SER A 42 9.81 0.11 -7.25
CA SER A 42 9.03 -1.13 -7.16
C SER A 42 7.59 -0.81 -6.74
N ILE A 43 6.61 -1.63 -7.17
CA ILE A 43 5.21 -1.49 -6.69
C ILE A 43 5.18 -1.51 -5.16
N TRP A 44 6.05 -2.31 -4.53
CA TRP A 44 6.17 -2.38 -3.08
C TRP A 44 6.63 -1.05 -2.46
N GLU A 45 7.65 -0.39 -3.02
CA GLU A 45 8.05 0.95 -2.57
C GLU A 45 6.94 1.97 -2.72
N LEU A 46 6.19 1.93 -3.84
CA LEU A 46 5.05 2.83 -4.04
C LEU A 46 3.97 2.60 -2.98
N VAL A 47 3.71 1.34 -2.60
CA VAL A 47 2.76 1.00 -1.54
C VAL A 47 3.25 1.52 -0.19
N VAL A 48 4.53 1.31 0.16
CA VAL A 48 5.11 1.77 1.43
C VAL A 48 5.08 3.30 1.52
N GLU A 49 5.41 4.00 0.43
CA GLU A 49 5.38 5.47 0.36
C GLU A 49 3.97 6.04 0.64
N GLN A 50 2.91 5.36 0.21
CA GLN A 50 1.53 5.75 0.56
C GLN A 50 1.21 5.58 2.06
N PHE A 51 1.86 4.63 2.76
CA PHE A 51 1.70 4.45 4.21
C PHE A 51 2.51 5.46 5.05
N GLU A 52 3.42 6.22 4.44
CA GLU A 52 4.16 7.27 5.15
C GLU A 52 3.36 8.56 5.37
N ASP A 53 2.26 8.72 4.63
CA ASP A 53 1.37 9.89 4.77
C ASP A 53 0.70 9.96 6.15
N LEU A 54 0.71 11.16 6.74
CA LEU A 54 0.17 11.42 8.08
C LEU A 54 -1.33 11.08 8.19
N LEU A 55 -2.12 11.35 7.14
CA LEU A 55 -3.55 11.06 7.11
C LEU A 55 -3.82 9.56 7.10
N VAL A 56 -3.04 8.80 6.32
CA VAL A 56 -3.15 7.34 6.25
C VAL A 56 -2.82 6.71 7.60
N ARG A 57 -1.81 7.22 8.30
CA ARG A 57 -1.45 6.75 9.66
C ARG A 57 -2.56 6.98 10.67
N ILE A 58 -3.21 8.14 10.65
CA ILE A 58 -4.35 8.43 11.53
C ILE A 58 -5.53 7.50 11.20
N LEU A 59 -5.81 7.28 9.92
CA LEU A 59 -6.87 6.37 9.47
C LEU A 59 -6.58 4.91 9.89
N LEU A 60 -5.34 4.46 9.76
CA LEU A 60 -4.91 3.12 10.18
C LEU A 60 -5.06 2.94 11.70
N LEU A 61 -4.68 3.95 12.49
CA LEU A 61 -4.86 3.93 13.95
C LEU A 61 -6.34 3.84 14.32
N ALA A 62 -7.21 4.63 13.67
CA ALA A 62 -8.65 4.56 13.87
C ALA A 62 -9.24 3.20 13.49
N ALA A 63 -8.75 2.60 12.39
CA ALA A 63 -9.13 1.26 11.97
C ALA A 63 -8.69 0.18 12.98
N CYS A 64 -7.46 0.26 13.51
CA CYS A 64 -6.96 -0.63 14.55
C CYS A 64 -7.79 -0.55 15.84
N ILE A 65 -8.11 0.67 16.30
CA ILE A 65 -8.96 0.87 17.49
C ILE A 65 -10.36 0.30 17.23
N SER A 66 -10.94 0.57 16.06
CA SER A 66 -12.25 0.03 15.66
C SER A 66 -12.25 -1.48 15.63
N PHE A 67 -11.23 -2.09 15.05
CA PHE A 67 -11.10 -3.54 14.95
C PHE A 67 -11.01 -4.23 16.31
N VAL A 68 -10.33 -3.64 17.29
CA VAL A 68 -10.22 -4.19 18.65
C VAL A 68 -11.48 -3.92 19.48
N SER A 69 -12.05 -2.72 19.36
CA SER A 69 -13.15 -2.26 20.20
C SER A 69 -14.52 -2.85 19.78
N VAL A 70 -14.78 -2.96 18.47
CA VAL A 70 -16.08 -3.40 17.94
C VAL A 70 -16.42 -4.84 18.38
N PRO A 71 -15.52 -5.84 18.24
CA PRO A 71 -15.81 -7.20 18.73
C PRO A 71 -15.92 -7.27 20.26
N LYS A 72 -15.16 -6.44 20.99
CA LYS A 72 -15.22 -6.36 22.45
C LYS A 72 -16.57 -5.81 22.92
N MET A 73 -17.11 -4.83 22.20
CA MET A 73 -18.43 -4.25 22.48
C MET A 73 -19.55 -5.23 22.11
N ALA A 74 -19.46 -5.91 20.96
CA ALA A 74 -20.41 -6.94 20.55
C ALA A 74 -20.50 -8.10 21.56
N LYS A 75 -19.36 -8.55 22.12
CA LYS A 75 -19.31 -9.63 23.11
C LYS A 75 -19.83 -9.23 24.49
N ASN A 76 -19.68 -7.96 24.89
CA ASN A 76 -20.09 -7.49 26.23
C ASN A 76 -21.49 -6.86 26.25
N GLY A 77 -22.06 -6.50 25.10
CA GLY A 77 -23.41 -5.94 24.97
C GLY A 77 -24.48 -6.76 25.71
N PRO A 78 -24.59 -8.09 25.50
CA PRO A 78 -25.56 -8.93 26.19
C PRO A 78 -25.38 -8.96 27.72
N LYS A 79 -24.12 -8.95 28.20
CA LYS A 79 -23.81 -8.94 29.63
C LYS A 79 -24.16 -7.61 30.29
N MET A 80 -23.93 -6.50 29.58
CA MET A 80 -24.30 -5.16 30.02
C MET A 80 -25.82 -4.98 30.07
N ALA A 81 -26.53 -5.46 29.05
CA ALA A 81 -28.00 -5.48 29.02
C ALA A 81 -28.58 -6.34 30.14
N GLN A 82 -28.01 -7.53 30.40
CA GLN A 82 -28.45 -8.39 31.49
C GLN A 82 -28.18 -7.78 32.87
N LYS A 83 -27.05 -7.09 33.06
CA LYS A 83 -26.72 -6.39 34.31
C LYS A 83 -27.65 -5.20 34.53
N TRP A 84 -27.96 -4.44 33.47
CA TRP A 84 -28.90 -3.33 33.53
C TRP A 84 -30.32 -3.80 33.84
N SER A 85 -30.79 -4.86 33.18
CA SER A 85 -32.09 -5.50 33.46
C SER A 85 -32.22 -5.91 34.92
N LYS A 86 -31.20 -6.60 35.49
CA LYS A 86 -31.20 -7.00 36.90
C LYS A 86 -31.21 -5.81 37.87
N SER A 87 -30.48 -4.74 37.56
CA SER A 87 -30.47 -3.51 38.36
C SER A 87 -31.81 -2.78 38.31
N VAL A 88 -32.46 -2.71 37.14
CA VAL A 88 -33.79 -2.08 36.97
C VAL A 88 -34.86 -2.86 37.73
N THR A 89 -34.85 -4.20 37.69
CA THR A 89 -35.79 -5.02 38.48
C THR A 89 -35.60 -4.89 39.99
N LYS A 90 -34.39 -4.53 40.47
CA LYS A 90 -34.11 -4.35 41.91
C LYS A 90 -34.56 -2.98 42.44
N ILE A 91 -34.88 -2.05 41.55
CA ILE A 91 -35.37 -0.68 41.85
C ILE A 91 -36.90 -0.60 41.61
N GLY A 92 -37.59 -1.75 41.48
CA GLY A 92 -39.06 -1.80 41.44
C GLY A 92 -39.70 -1.10 42.66
N PRO A 93 -40.90 -0.52 42.49
CA PRO A 93 -41.41 0.52 43.37
C PRO A 93 -41.56 -0.02 44.79
N LYS A 94 -41.01 0.71 45.77
CA LYS A 94 -41.42 0.57 47.16
C LYS A 94 -42.87 1.09 47.26
N LEU A 95 -43.83 0.21 47.04
CA LEU A 95 -45.22 0.34 47.44
C LEU A 95 -45.53 -0.81 48.39
#